data_AF-A0A8S3Z7T8-F1
#
_entry.id   AF-A0A8S3Z7T8-F1
#
_cell.length_a   1.000
_cell.length_b   1.000
_cell.length_c   1.000
_cell.angle_alpha   90.00
_cell.angle_beta   90.00
_cell.angle_gamma   90.00
#
_symmetry.space_group_name_H-M   'P 1'
#
loop_
_entity.id
_entity.type
_entity.pdbx_description
1 polymer ?
#
loop_
_entity_poly.entity_id
_entity_poly.type
_entity_poly.pdbx_seq_one_letter_code
_entity_poly.pdbx_strand_id
1 'polypeptide(L)'
;MYAKGKVPSGCTEDPVVRNTWKSCPTCFRSTVENISKLFIEVPASKRLFPRGPPNFFKLRETVQQDFIRHVIISPTAVCVSTCPYLLGLQLSVSDRFDERNAIRATWGSVAKTKLWPHVIMNADFEILFVLAHRSRPAEGSSEEMQLIQAEANRHGDILYLDMQDSYFNLTLKLMSTLRWVQTQCPRTKFFLKVDADTFVNVPLLVDLLVVNEHLLEFSVTGHMYAGDKYAYRDGRWGVDKALYPIATFPVYASGKLDDIYSLCGCRVSSSSSCFATHRKTEQRSLS
;
A
#
# COMPACT_ATOMS: atom_id res chain seq x y z
N MET A 1 -3.95 13.02 6.27
CA MET A 1 -2.87 13.99 6.49
C MET A 1 -2.38 14.43 5.11
N TYR A 2 -2.56 15.70 4.76
CA TYR A 2 -2.26 16.28 3.43
C TYR A 2 -1.10 17.26 3.46
N ALA A 3 -0.40 17.34 2.33
CA ALA A 3 0.33 18.53 1.90
C ALA A 3 0.09 18.74 0.39
N LYS A 4 -0.28 19.96 -0.01
CA LYS A 4 -0.51 20.36 -1.42
C LYS A 4 0.71 21.17 -1.87
N GLY A 5 1.53 20.62 -2.76
CA GLY A 5 2.74 21.29 -3.26
C GLY A 5 2.53 21.98 -4.61
N LYS A 6 2.91 23.26 -4.73
CA LYS A 6 3.12 23.95 -6.02
C LYS A 6 4.58 23.76 -6.45
N VAL A 7 4.81 23.44 -7.72
CA VAL A 7 6.16 23.30 -8.31
C VAL A 7 6.66 24.67 -8.79
N PRO A 8 7.86 25.15 -8.40
CA PRO A 8 8.46 26.34 -9.01
C PRO A 8 9.31 25.98 -10.24
N SER A 9 9.28 26.86 -11.25
CA SER A 9 10.02 26.78 -12.51
C SER A 9 11.45 27.32 -12.40
N GLY A 10 12.42 26.63 -13.03
CA GLY A 10 13.76 27.13 -13.31
C GLY A 10 14.88 26.30 -12.69
N CYS A 11 15.44 25.33 -13.44
CA CYS A 11 16.66 24.63 -13.08
C CYS A 11 17.52 24.44 -14.34
N THR A 12 18.78 24.89 -14.27
CA THR A 12 19.85 24.56 -15.23
C THR A 12 21.04 24.01 -14.45
N GLU A 13 21.74 23.05 -15.05
CA GLU A 13 22.70 22.12 -14.44
C GLU A 13 24.09 22.70 -14.07
N ASP A 14 24.84 21.90 -13.29
CA ASP A 14 26.33 21.76 -13.20
C ASP A 14 27.06 22.30 -11.94
N PRO A 15 28.33 21.95 -11.63
CA PRO A 15 28.99 20.65 -11.41
C PRO A 15 29.61 20.49 -9.99
N VAL A 16 29.71 19.24 -9.52
CA VAL A 16 30.76 18.61 -8.68
C VAL A 16 31.36 19.35 -7.43
N VAL A 17 30.84 18.94 -6.26
CA VAL A 17 31.50 18.53 -4.98
C VAL A 17 32.41 19.52 -4.21
N ARG A 18 32.03 19.86 -2.96
CA ARG A 18 32.78 19.53 -1.70
C ARG A 18 32.15 20.22 -0.46
N ASN A 19 31.88 19.42 0.57
CA ASN A 19 31.89 19.76 2.00
C ASN A 19 31.45 21.17 2.40
N THR A 20 30.14 21.40 2.48
CA THR A 20 29.48 22.26 3.48
C THR A 20 27.98 22.20 3.21
N TRP A 21 27.26 21.39 3.98
CA TRP A 21 25.80 21.23 3.85
C TRP A 21 25.06 22.42 4.49
N LYS A 22 25.34 23.63 4.02
CA LYS A 22 24.56 24.83 4.30
C LYS A 22 24.46 25.59 2.98
N SER A 23 23.24 25.74 2.49
CA SER A 23 22.85 26.49 1.28
C SER A 23 23.00 25.76 -0.07
N CYS A 24 22.06 24.86 -0.37
CA CYS A 24 21.62 24.64 -1.74
C CYS A 24 20.16 25.11 -1.83
N PRO A 25 19.88 26.34 -2.30
CA PRO A 25 18.53 26.91 -2.30
C PRO A 25 17.59 26.26 -3.34
N THR A 26 18.13 25.54 -4.32
CA THR A 26 17.40 24.94 -5.45
C THR A 26 17.42 23.42 -5.45
N CYS A 27 18.08 22.79 -4.49
CA CYS A 27 17.93 21.37 -4.26
C CYS A 27 16.49 21.12 -3.82
N PHE A 28 15.79 20.20 -4.48
CA PHE A 28 14.43 19.77 -4.14
C PHE A 28 14.42 19.00 -2.80
N ARG A 29 14.94 19.60 -1.73
CA ARG A 29 14.72 19.20 -0.35
C ARG A 29 13.79 20.24 0.23
N SER A 30 12.49 20.00 0.09
CA SER A 30 11.53 20.59 1.01
C SER A 30 12.04 20.30 2.41
N THR A 31 12.27 21.32 3.23
CA THR A 31 12.48 21.14 4.66
C THR A 31 11.37 20.23 5.15
N VAL A 32 11.70 19.07 5.72
CA VAL A 32 10.69 18.19 6.32
C VAL A 32 10.10 18.98 7.47
N GLU A 33 8.93 19.58 7.24
CA GLU A 33 8.25 20.40 8.22
C GLU A 33 7.90 19.54 9.44
N ASN A 34 7.81 20.17 10.61
CA ASN A 34 7.27 19.51 11.78
C ASN A 34 5.80 19.18 11.53
N ILE A 35 5.53 17.93 11.17
CA ILE A 35 4.20 17.44 10.79
C ILE A 35 3.31 17.11 11.99
N SER A 36 3.77 17.29 13.23
CA SER A 36 3.02 16.94 14.46
C SER A 36 1.61 17.54 14.50
N LYS A 37 1.44 18.76 13.95
CA LYS A 37 0.16 19.48 13.90
C LYS A 37 -0.82 18.94 12.85
N LEU A 38 -0.38 18.05 11.96
CA LEU A 38 -1.19 17.48 10.89
C LEU A 38 -1.86 16.15 11.30
N PHE A 39 -1.47 15.58 12.44
CA PHE A 39 -2.03 14.34 12.94
C PHE A 39 -3.39 14.58 13.59
N ILE A 40 -4.36 13.77 13.19
CA ILE A 40 -5.68 13.71 13.83
C ILE A 40 -5.72 12.38 14.57
N GLU A 41 -5.76 12.45 15.91
CA GLU A 41 -6.05 11.27 16.69
C GLU A 41 -7.50 10.86 16.46
N VAL A 42 -7.72 9.59 16.11
CA VAL A 42 -9.06 9.03 16.02
C VAL A 42 -9.35 8.32 17.36
N PRO A 43 -10.21 8.89 18.22
CA PRO A 43 -10.56 8.29 19.50
C PRO A 43 -11.11 6.89 19.28
N ALA A 44 -10.86 5.96 20.21
CA ALA A 44 -11.35 4.58 20.12
C ALA A 44 -12.88 4.53 19.86
N SER A 45 -13.64 5.45 20.46
CA SER A 45 -15.09 5.61 20.27
C SER A 45 -15.52 6.06 18.86
N LYS A 46 -14.60 6.58 18.05
CA LYS A 46 -14.79 6.96 16.64
C LYS A 46 -14.09 6.00 15.66
N ARG A 47 -13.27 5.05 16.15
CA ARG A 47 -12.63 4.01 15.32
C ARG A 47 -13.64 3.00 14.77
N LEU A 48 -14.75 2.80 15.48
CA LEU A 48 -15.89 1.99 15.06
C LEU A 48 -17.17 2.81 15.23
N PHE A 49 -18.04 2.78 14.23
CA PHE A 49 -19.14 3.73 14.08
C PHE A 49 -20.12 3.68 15.25
N PRO A 50 -20.33 4.80 15.97
CA PRO A 50 -21.34 4.85 17.03
C PRO A 50 -22.79 4.81 16.51
N ARG A 51 -23.00 4.89 15.19
CA ARG A 51 -24.33 4.96 14.53
C ARG A 51 -24.68 3.74 13.68
N GLY A 52 -23.85 2.69 13.68
CA GLY A 52 -24.19 1.44 13.00
C GLY A 52 -25.18 0.60 13.83
N PRO A 53 -25.88 -0.36 13.20
CA PRO A 53 -26.65 -1.35 13.95
C PRO A 53 -25.76 -1.99 15.03
N PRO A 54 -26.27 -2.26 16.25
CA PRO A 54 -25.46 -2.73 17.39
C PRO A 54 -24.60 -3.97 17.08
N ASN A 55 -25.05 -4.81 16.15
CA ASN A 55 -24.38 -6.06 15.78
C ASN A 55 -23.53 -5.96 14.50
N PHE A 56 -23.40 -4.79 13.87
CA PHE A 56 -22.72 -4.66 12.58
C PHE A 56 -21.23 -5.06 12.63
N PHE A 57 -20.57 -4.83 13.77
CA PHE A 57 -19.17 -5.20 14.01
C PHE A 57 -18.99 -6.41 14.94
N LYS A 58 -20.07 -7.14 15.26
CA LYS A 58 -19.91 -8.37 16.06
C LYS A 58 -19.14 -9.39 15.23
N LEU A 59 -18.08 -9.95 15.81
CA LEU A 59 -17.33 -11.05 15.19
C LEU A 59 -18.35 -12.15 14.83
N ARG A 60 -18.39 -12.56 13.57
CA ARG A 60 -19.30 -13.61 13.14
C ARG A 60 -18.79 -14.95 13.66
N GLU A 61 -19.71 -15.85 14.01
CA GLU A 61 -19.37 -17.20 14.49
C GLU A 61 -18.63 -18.03 13.44
N THR A 62 -18.79 -17.69 12.15
CA THR A 62 -18.12 -18.34 11.02
C THR A 62 -17.33 -17.32 10.17
N VAL A 63 -16.10 -17.68 9.79
CA VAL A 63 -15.25 -16.89 8.89
C VAL A 63 -15.86 -16.91 7.49
N GLN A 64 -16.12 -15.72 6.92
CA GLN A 64 -16.85 -15.60 5.66
C GLN A 64 -15.96 -15.84 4.42
N GLN A 65 -14.67 -15.52 4.55
CA GLN A 65 -13.65 -15.93 3.61
C GLN A 65 -12.30 -15.90 4.36
N ASP A 66 -11.46 -16.89 4.13
CA ASP A 66 -10.13 -16.95 4.73
C ASP A 66 -9.15 -16.01 4.03
N PHE A 67 -8.10 -15.59 4.74
CA PHE A 67 -6.95 -14.99 4.08
C PHE A 67 -6.27 -16.05 3.21
N ILE A 68 -5.80 -15.63 2.04
CA ILE A 68 -5.09 -16.53 1.14
C ILE A 68 -3.76 -16.90 1.78
N ARG A 69 -3.61 -18.18 2.10
CA ARG A 69 -2.38 -18.73 2.70
C ARG A 69 -1.48 -19.39 1.66
N HIS A 70 -2.09 -19.86 0.57
CA HIS A 70 -1.38 -20.52 -0.50
C HIS A 70 -0.81 -19.46 -1.45
N VAL A 71 0.52 -19.47 -1.55
CA VAL A 71 1.29 -18.61 -2.45
C VAL A 71 1.77 -19.49 -3.59
N ILE A 72 1.41 -19.13 -4.82
CA ILE A 72 1.81 -19.87 -6.02
C ILE A 72 3.28 -19.55 -6.36
N ILE A 73 3.66 -18.28 -6.28
CA ILE A 73 5.04 -17.82 -6.49
C ILE A 73 5.42 -16.89 -5.35
N SER A 74 6.48 -17.27 -4.62
CA SER A 74 7.08 -16.43 -3.58
C SER A 74 8.23 -15.60 -4.16
N PRO A 75 8.41 -14.34 -3.71
CA PRO A 75 9.52 -13.50 -4.15
C PRO A 75 10.86 -14.08 -3.68
N THR A 76 11.89 -13.87 -4.48
CA THR A 76 13.26 -14.36 -4.25
C THR A 76 14.27 -13.22 -4.03
N ALA A 77 13.84 -11.97 -4.18
CA ALA A 77 14.67 -10.78 -3.96
C ALA A 77 14.14 -9.87 -2.83
N VAL A 78 12.88 -10.05 -2.42
CA VAL A 78 12.21 -9.22 -1.39
C VAL A 78 12.02 -10.07 -0.14
N CYS A 79 12.37 -9.54 1.03
CA CYS A 79 12.15 -10.22 2.31
C CYS A 79 12.83 -11.60 2.47
N VAL A 80 14.02 -11.79 1.89
CA VAL A 80 14.76 -13.08 1.95
C VAL A 80 15.74 -13.14 3.11
N SER A 81 16.67 -12.18 3.21
CA SER A 81 17.72 -12.17 4.24
C SER A 81 17.50 -11.09 5.30
N THR A 82 16.89 -9.97 4.90
CA THR A 82 16.65 -8.80 5.75
C THR A 82 15.25 -8.25 5.51
N CYS A 83 14.72 -7.52 6.50
CA CYS A 83 13.48 -6.79 6.34
C CYS A 83 13.79 -5.34 5.97
N PRO A 84 13.19 -4.77 4.91
CA PRO A 84 13.41 -3.38 4.54
C PRO A 84 12.81 -2.44 5.59
N TYR A 85 13.31 -1.21 5.65
CA TYR A 85 12.72 -0.15 6.47
C TYR A 85 11.32 0.22 5.95
N LEU A 86 11.22 0.42 4.63
CA LEU A 86 9.98 0.71 3.92
C LEU A 86 9.72 -0.35 2.84
N LEU A 87 8.56 -1.01 2.90
CA LEU A 87 8.11 -1.95 1.87
C LEU A 87 6.95 -1.35 1.06
N GLY A 88 7.19 -1.11 -0.23
CA GLY A 88 6.15 -0.75 -1.19
C GLY A 88 5.34 -1.98 -1.59
N LEU A 89 4.03 -1.95 -1.40
CA LEU A 89 3.07 -2.97 -1.81
C LEU A 89 2.29 -2.45 -3.00
N GLN A 90 2.69 -2.87 -4.19
CA GLN A 90 2.01 -2.52 -5.43
C GLN A 90 1.04 -3.67 -5.77
N LEU A 91 -0.27 -3.39 -5.71
CA LEU A 91 -1.30 -4.39 -6.02
C LEU A 91 -1.56 -4.42 -7.54
N SER A 92 -0.68 -5.08 -8.30
CA SER A 92 -0.74 -5.13 -9.77
C SER A 92 -1.74 -6.18 -10.26
N VAL A 93 -2.09 -6.18 -11.54
CA VAL A 93 -2.80 -7.31 -12.17
C VAL A 93 -1.89 -7.98 -13.19
N SER A 94 -2.12 -9.26 -13.49
CA SER A 94 -1.14 -10.12 -14.18
C SER A 94 -0.65 -9.60 -15.54
N ASP A 95 -1.50 -8.98 -16.37
CA ASP A 95 -1.10 -8.45 -17.69
C ASP A 95 -0.39 -7.10 -17.65
N ARG A 96 -0.29 -6.43 -16.49
CA ARG A 96 0.35 -5.10 -16.38
C ARG A 96 1.86 -5.19 -16.20
N PHE A 97 2.49 -6.05 -17.00
CA PHE A 97 3.94 -6.23 -17.00
C PHE A 97 4.67 -4.92 -17.31
N ASP A 98 4.19 -4.17 -18.29
CA ASP A 98 4.81 -2.91 -18.72
C ASP A 98 4.73 -1.83 -17.63
N GLU A 99 3.63 -1.76 -16.87
CA GLU A 99 3.49 -0.83 -15.74
C GLU A 99 4.47 -1.19 -14.61
N ARG A 100 4.62 -2.48 -14.31
CA ARG A 100 5.62 -2.94 -13.33
C ARG A 100 7.04 -2.60 -13.79
N ASN A 101 7.35 -2.77 -15.07
CA ASN A 101 8.65 -2.39 -15.62
C ASN A 101 8.89 -0.87 -15.59
N ALA A 102 7.87 -0.07 -15.90
CA ALA A 102 7.96 1.38 -15.80
C ALA A 102 8.26 1.79 -14.35
N ILE A 103 7.61 1.19 -13.36
CA ILE A 103 7.91 1.42 -11.93
C ILE A 103 9.35 1.02 -11.60
N ARG A 104 9.79 -0.18 -12.00
CA ARG A 104 11.17 -0.67 -11.78
C ARG A 104 12.22 0.24 -12.41
N ALA A 105 11.92 0.81 -13.58
CA ALA A 105 12.82 1.68 -14.34
C ALA A 105 12.80 3.14 -13.84
N THR A 106 11.81 3.53 -13.05
CA THR A 106 11.63 4.91 -12.57
C THR A 106 11.84 4.96 -11.05
N TRP A 107 10.81 5.31 -10.29
CA TRP A 107 10.93 5.55 -8.84
C TRP A 107 11.22 4.29 -8.04
N GLY A 108 10.83 3.11 -8.55
CA GLY A 108 11.10 1.82 -7.92
C GLY A 108 12.54 1.34 -8.10
N SER A 109 13.33 1.97 -8.99
CA SER A 109 14.73 1.59 -9.24
C SER A 109 15.60 1.64 -7.99
N VAL A 110 15.27 2.54 -7.05
CA VAL A 110 15.95 2.68 -5.75
C VAL A 110 15.91 1.40 -4.91
N ALA A 111 14.95 0.50 -5.14
CA ALA A 111 14.91 -0.80 -4.46
C ALA A 111 16.12 -1.68 -4.80
N LYS A 112 16.70 -1.52 -5.99
CA LYS A 112 17.87 -2.28 -6.45
C LYS A 112 19.15 -1.47 -6.35
N THR A 113 19.11 -0.20 -6.73
CA THR A 113 20.30 0.64 -6.84
C THR A 113 20.66 1.31 -5.51
N LYS A 114 19.68 1.54 -4.63
CA LYS A 114 19.75 2.48 -3.49
C LYS A 114 20.10 3.92 -3.91
N LEU A 115 20.01 4.23 -5.20
CA LEU A 115 20.39 5.50 -5.80
C LEU A 115 19.18 6.17 -6.42
N TRP A 116 18.94 7.41 -6.00
CA TRP A 116 18.10 8.39 -6.68
C TRP A 116 19.00 9.47 -7.27
N PRO A 117 18.61 10.21 -8.33
CA PRO A 117 19.44 11.31 -8.84
C PRO A 117 20.01 12.21 -7.74
N HIS A 118 21.34 12.20 -7.60
CA HIS A 118 22.12 12.95 -6.60
C HIS A 118 21.82 12.62 -5.12
N VAL A 119 21.11 11.54 -4.82
CA VAL A 119 20.73 11.13 -3.46
C VAL A 119 20.97 9.63 -3.26
N ILE A 120 21.72 9.30 -2.21
CA ILE A 120 21.84 7.92 -1.74
C ILE A 120 20.78 7.71 -0.66
N MET A 121 20.01 6.63 -0.77
CA MET A 121 18.99 6.28 0.21
C MET A 121 19.63 6.07 1.59
N ASN A 122 19.06 6.68 2.62
CA ASN A 122 19.48 6.56 4.03
C ASN A 122 18.74 5.45 4.80
N ALA A 123 17.78 4.78 4.17
CA ALA A 123 17.13 3.58 4.70
C ALA A 123 16.77 2.61 3.57
N ASP A 124 16.66 1.33 3.91
CA ASP A 124 16.35 0.29 2.93
C ASP A 124 14.89 0.36 2.45
N PHE A 125 14.73 0.40 1.14
CA PHE A 125 13.44 0.35 0.47
C PHE A 125 13.39 -0.88 -0.43
N GLU A 126 12.28 -1.62 -0.38
CA GLU A 126 11.98 -2.68 -1.34
C GLU A 126 10.57 -2.47 -1.90
N ILE A 127 10.32 -3.02 -3.09
CA ILE A 127 8.99 -3.02 -3.72
C ILE A 127 8.56 -4.45 -4.01
N LEU A 128 7.32 -4.76 -3.65
CA LEU A 128 6.68 -6.04 -3.89
C LEU A 128 5.48 -5.84 -4.81
N PHE A 129 5.48 -6.55 -5.95
CA PHE A 129 4.34 -6.61 -6.85
C PHE A 129 3.48 -7.81 -6.50
N VAL A 130 2.24 -7.54 -6.09
CA VAL A 130 1.29 -8.57 -5.69
C VAL A 130 0.35 -8.88 -6.84
N LEU A 131 0.36 -10.12 -7.29
CA LEU A 131 -0.45 -10.64 -8.38
C LEU A 131 -1.44 -11.70 -7.90
N ALA A 132 -2.46 -11.94 -8.71
CA ALA A 132 -3.50 -12.94 -8.52
C ALA A 132 -4.01 -13.40 -9.90
N HIS A 133 -4.64 -14.58 -9.99
CA HIS A 133 -5.04 -15.15 -11.27
C HIS A 133 -6.33 -14.48 -11.80
N ARG A 134 -6.40 -14.13 -13.09
CA ARG A 134 -7.62 -13.50 -13.66
C ARG A 134 -8.84 -14.42 -13.62
N SER A 135 -8.58 -15.67 -13.96
CA SER A 135 -9.55 -16.75 -13.98
C SER A 135 -8.98 -17.92 -13.20
N ARG A 136 -9.84 -18.73 -12.60
CA ARG A 136 -9.40 -19.94 -11.90
C ARG A 136 -8.57 -20.78 -12.88
N PRO A 137 -7.33 -21.17 -12.53
CA PRO A 137 -6.51 -21.96 -13.45
C PRO A 137 -7.28 -23.23 -13.83
N ALA A 138 -7.47 -23.45 -15.14
CA ALA A 138 -7.80 -24.80 -15.61
C ALA A 138 -6.57 -25.68 -15.37
N GLU A 139 -6.76 -26.98 -15.16
CA GLU A 139 -5.64 -27.92 -15.02
C GLU A 139 -4.77 -27.87 -16.31
N GLY A 140 -3.59 -27.25 -16.21
CA GLY A 140 -2.69 -26.98 -17.34
C GLY A 140 -2.06 -25.58 -17.24
N SER A 141 -0.76 -25.46 -17.56
CA SER A 141 -0.02 -24.19 -17.45
C SER A 141 -0.55 -23.17 -18.45
N SER A 142 -1.44 -22.29 -17.97
CA SER A 142 -1.90 -21.15 -18.76
C SER A 142 -0.71 -20.29 -19.21
N GLU A 143 -0.82 -19.67 -20.39
CA GLU A 143 0.15 -18.69 -20.88
C GLU A 143 0.44 -17.60 -19.83
N GLU A 144 -0.60 -17.18 -19.10
CA GLU A 144 -0.50 -16.27 -17.94
C GLU A 144 0.52 -16.77 -16.90
N MET A 145 0.43 -18.03 -16.48
CA MET A 145 1.35 -18.59 -15.49
C MET A 145 2.80 -18.63 -16.00
N GLN A 146 3.01 -18.95 -17.28
CA GLN A 146 4.35 -18.98 -17.87
C GLN A 146 4.99 -17.59 -17.91
N LEU A 147 4.22 -16.57 -18.29
CA LEU A 147 4.67 -15.18 -18.34
C LEU A 147 4.98 -14.64 -16.94
N ILE A 148 4.10 -14.90 -15.95
CA ILE A 148 4.32 -14.48 -14.56
C ILE A 148 5.55 -15.21 -13.99
N GLN A 149 5.72 -16.50 -14.26
CA GLN A 149 6.89 -17.25 -13.79
C GLN A 149 8.18 -16.71 -14.40
N ALA A 150 8.19 -16.39 -15.69
CA ALA A 150 9.33 -15.78 -16.37
C ALA A 150 9.68 -14.42 -15.77
N GLU A 151 8.68 -13.59 -15.48
CA GLU A 151 8.87 -12.31 -14.79
C GLU A 151 9.42 -12.51 -13.37
N ALA A 152 8.81 -13.39 -12.58
CA ALA A 152 9.21 -13.65 -11.21
C ALA A 152 10.66 -14.15 -11.14
N ASN A 153 11.05 -15.07 -12.03
CA ASN A 153 12.42 -15.56 -12.12
C ASN A 153 13.41 -14.46 -12.50
N ARG A 154 13.00 -13.51 -13.34
CA ARG A 154 13.86 -12.41 -13.81
C ARG A 154 14.05 -11.32 -12.74
N HIS A 155 12.99 -10.98 -12.00
CA HIS A 155 13.00 -9.80 -11.14
C HIS A 155 13.02 -10.12 -9.64
N GLY A 156 12.50 -11.27 -9.24
CA GLY A 156 12.46 -11.75 -7.84
C GLY A 156 11.51 -10.98 -6.92
N ASP A 157 10.70 -10.07 -7.45
CA ASP A 157 9.87 -9.11 -6.71
C ASP A 157 8.35 -9.38 -6.86
N ILE A 158 7.97 -10.57 -7.32
CA ILE A 158 6.58 -11.00 -7.51
C ILE A 158 6.11 -11.86 -6.34
N LEU A 159 4.98 -11.49 -5.74
CA LEU A 159 4.17 -12.36 -4.89
C LEU A 159 2.90 -12.74 -5.65
N TYR A 160 2.76 -14.00 -6.04
CA TYR A 160 1.58 -14.50 -6.76
C TYR A 160 0.67 -15.31 -5.83
N LEU A 161 -0.51 -14.75 -5.53
CA LEU A 161 -1.48 -15.34 -4.62
C LEU A 161 -2.45 -16.27 -5.34
N ASP A 162 -2.82 -17.37 -4.69
CA ASP A 162 -3.85 -18.29 -5.16
C ASP A 162 -5.26 -17.73 -4.91
N MET A 163 -5.63 -16.73 -5.70
CA MET A 163 -6.93 -16.08 -5.64
C MET A 163 -7.31 -15.46 -6.97
N GLN A 164 -8.61 -15.30 -7.19
CA GLN A 164 -9.10 -14.58 -8.35
C GLN A 164 -8.92 -13.07 -8.17
N ASP A 165 -8.22 -12.44 -9.12
CA ASP A 165 -8.04 -11.00 -9.16
C ASP A 165 -9.33 -10.32 -9.62
N SER A 166 -9.89 -9.49 -8.76
CA SER A 166 -11.08 -8.69 -9.08
C SER A 166 -11.11 -7.45 -8.20
N TYR A 167 -11.81 -6.41 -8.66
CA TYR A 167 -11.97 -5.19 -7.89
C TYR A 167 -12.53 -5.45 -6.47
N PHE A 168 -13.50 -6.35 -6.34
CA PHE A 168 -14.09 -6.73 -5.05
C PHE A 168 -13.12 -7.49 -4.15
N ASN A 169 -12.12 -8.16 -4.73
CA ASN A 169 -11.11 -8.93 -3.99
C ASN A 169 -9.86 -8.11 -3.63
N LEU A 170 -9.76 -6.83 -3.98
CA LEU A 170 -8.60 -6.00 -3.64
C LEU A 170 -8.32 -5.96 -2.13
N THR A 171 -9.37 -5.88 -1.31
CA THR A 171 -9.23 -5.95 0.15
C THR A 171 -8.66 -7.28 0.61
N LEU A 172 -9.15 -8.40 0.04
CA LEU A 172 -8.62 -9.73 0.33
C LEU A 172 -7.15 -9.85 -0.10
N LYS A 173 -6.81 -9.32 -1.27
CA LYS A 173 -5.45 -9.32 -1.80
C LYS A 173 -4.50 -8.59 -0.87
N LEU A 174 -4.81 -7.34 -0.51
CA LEU A 174 -4.03 -6.53 0.43
C LEU A 174 -3.87 -7.23 1.78
N MET A 175 -4.96 -7.71 2.36
CA MET A 175 -4.93 -8.39 3.67
C MET A 175 -4.09 -9.67 3.65
N SER A 176 -4.15 -10.44 2.56
CA SER A 176 -3.34 -11.64 2.39
C SER A 176 -1.87 -11.30 2.23
N THR A 177 -1.54 -10.24 1.49
CA THR A 177 -0.18 -9.70 1.40
C THR A 177 0.35 -9.28 2.76
N LEU A 178 -0.41 -8.51 3.54
CA LEU A 178 0.02 -8.05 4.85
C LEU A 178 0.28 -9.22 5.82
N ARG A 179 -0.55 -10.26 5.75
CA ARG A 179 -0.31 -11.51 6.48
C ARG A 179 0.99 -12.18 6.03
N TRP A 180 1.22 -12.29 4.72
CA TRP A 180 2.46 -12.85 4.18
C TRP A 180 3.68 -12.06 4.66
N VAL A 181 3.63 -10.72 4.58
CA VAL A 181 4.69 -9.83 5.06
C VAL A 181 4.92 -9.98 6.55
N GLN A 182 3.87 -10.13 7.37
CA GLN A 182 4.03 -10.39 8.80
C GLN A 182 4.81 -11.68 9.07
N THR A 183 4.69 -12.70 8.21
CA THR A 183 5.43 -13.96 8.36
C THR A 183 6.85 -13.89 7.82
N GLN A 184 7.07 -13.25 6.68
CA GLN A 184 8.38 -13.22 6.00
C GLN A 184 9.26 -12.05 6.47
N CYS A 185 8.65 -10.93 6.80
CA CYS A 185 9.28 -9.66 7.11
C CYS A 185 8.72 -9.00 8.40
N PRO A 186 8.75 -9.69 9.56
CA PRO A 186 8.14 -9.18 10.79
C PRO A 186 8.79 -7.90 11.34
N ARG A 187 9.99 -7.54 10.86
CA ARG A 187 10.74 -6.35 11.32
C ARG A 187 10.61 -5.14 10.41
N THR A 188 9.86 -5.22 9.30
CA THR A 188 9.60 -4.05 8.45
C THR A 188 8.90 -2.97 9.26
N LYS A 189 9.36 -1.72 9.16
CA LYS A 189 8.84 -0.61 9.96
C LYS A 189 7.61 0.04 9.33
N PHE A 190 7.63 0.21 8.00
CA PHE A 190 6.57 0.92 7.28
C PHE A 190 6.12 0.14 6.04
N PHE A 191 4.81 0.17 5.79
CA PHE A 191 4.22 -0.32 4.55
C PHE A 191 3.63 0.83 3.76
N LEU A 192 3.93 0.87 2.48
CA LEU A 192 3.36 1.81 1.54
C LEU A 192 2.47 1.04 0.57
N LYS A 193 1.15 1.26 0.60
CA LYS A 193 0.29 0.78 -0.49
C LYS A 193 0.43 1.72 -1.69
N VAL A 194 0.67 1.16 -2.87
CA VAL A 194 0.85 1.90 -4.13
C VAL A 194 -0.08 1.35 -5.21
N ASP A 195 -0.72 2.25 -5.97
CA ASP A 195 -1.47 1.88 -7.18
C ASP A 195 -0.57 1.90 -8.42
N ALA A 196 -1.00 1.25 -9.49
CA ALA A 196 -0.18 1.10 -10.69
C ALA A 196 0.09 2.42 -11.44
N ASP A 197 -0.74 3.43 -11.22
CA ASP A 197 -0.69 4.77 -11.80
C ASP A 197 -0.11 5.82 -10.84
N THR A 198 0.58 5.40 -9.78
CA THR A 198 1.16 6.28 -8.78
C THR A 198 2.67 6.43 -8.96
N PHE A 199 3.16 7.67 -8.91
CA PHE A 199 4.57 7.98 -8.75
C PHE A 199 4.91 8.19 -7.27
N VAL A 200 6.05 7.66 -6.82
CA VAL A 200 6.54 7.84 -5.44
C VAL A 200 7.84 8.62 -5.41
N ASN A 201 7.90 9.75 -4.70
CA ASN A 201 9.18 10.35 -4.32
C ASN A 201 9.74 9.61 -3.10
N VAL A 202 10.44 8.50 -3.36
CA VAL A 202 10.91 7.58 -2.31
C VAL A 202 11.89 8.24 -1.33
N PRO A 203 12.90 9.04 -1.76
CA PRO A 203 13.80 9.70 -0.83
C PRO A 203 13.08 10.65 0.14
N LEU A 204 12.18 11.50 -0.39
CA LEU A 204 11.42 12.43 0.44
C LEU A 204 10.54 11.68 1.45
N LEU A 205 9.91 10.60 0.99
CA LEU A 205 9.08 9.77 1.85
C LEU A 205 9.90 9.12 2.97
N VAL A 206 11.06 8.54 2.65
CA VAL A 206 11.93 7.92 3.66
C VAL A 206 12.43 8.97 4.65
N ASP A 207 12.87 10.15 4.19
CA ASP A 207 13.30 11.24 5.07
C ASP A 207 12.18 11.65 6.04
N LEU A 208 10.94 11.75 5.56
CA LEU A 208 9.77 12.04 6.40
C LEU A 208 9.54 10.96 7.46
N LEU A 209 9.62 9.68 7.07
CA LEU A 209 9.40 8.55 7.97
C LEU A 209 10.49 8.48 9.05
N VAL A 210 11.76 8.62 8.67
CA VAL A 210 12.90 8.55 9.59
C VAL A 210 12.85 9.69 10.62
N VAL A 211 12.55 10.92 10.19
CA VAL A 211 12.46 12.07 11.10
C VAL A 211 11.28 11.95 12.08
N ASN A 212 10.20 11.27 11.68
CA ASN A 212 8.96 11.22 12.45
C ASN A 212 8.61 9.81 12.97
N GLU A 213 9.57 8.88 13.00
CA GLU A 213 9.31 7.45 13.26
C GLU A 213 8.49 7.22 14.55
N HIS A 214 8.84 7.92 15.63
CA HIS A 214 8.14 7.82 16.92
C HIS A 214 6.67 8.28 16.87
N LEU A 215 6.35 9.28 16.03
CA LEU A 215 4.97 9.75 15.86
C LEU A 215 4.15 8.80 14.99
N LEU A 216 4.82 7.95 14.20
CA LEU A 216 4.20 7.16 13.16
C LEU A 216 3.97 5.68 13.52
N GLU A 217 4.43 5.21 14.69
CA GLU A 217 4.47 3.79 15.09
C GLU A 217 3.10 3.07 15.05
N PHE A 218 1.99 3.81 15.16
CA PHE A 218 0.61 3.31 15.07
C PHE A 218 -0.28 4.24 14.27
N SER A 219 0.18 4.65 13.08
CA SER A 219 -0.48 5.65 12.27
C SER A 219 -0.78 5.15 10.86
N VAL A 220 -1.87 5.66 10.30
CA VAL A 220 -2.09 5.63 8.86
C VAL A 220 -2.02 7.07 8.35
N THR A 221 -1.12 7.32 7.41
CA THR A 221 -0.93 8.63 6.78
C THR A 221 -1.31 8.55 5.30
N GLY A 222 -1.66 9.70 4.71
CA GLY A 222 -2.20 9.77 3.35
C GLY A 222 -3.40 10.70 3.22
N HIS A 223 -4.08 10.65 2.06
CA HIS A 223 -5.27 11.45 1.80
C HIS A 223 -6.48 11.04 2.67
N MET A 224 -6.61 11.56 3.90
CA MET A 224 -7.71 11.21 4.82
C MET A 224 -9.03 11.94 4.52
N TYR A 225 -10.09 11.18 4.28
CA TYR A 225 -11.47 11.70 4.33
C TYR A 225 -12.01 11.67 5.77
N ALA A 226 -12.65 12.76 6.20
CA ALA A 226 -13.00 13.02 7.61
C ALA A 226 -14.35 12.42 8.06
N GLY A 227 -14.74 11.24 7.56
CA GLY A 227 -15.93 10.51 8.01
C GLY A 227 -17.28 11.16 7.68
N ASP A 228 -17.27 12.20 6.84
CA ASP A 228 -18.43 12.97 6.36
C ASP A 228 -18.87 12.53 4.94
N LYS A 229 -18.09 11.66 4.30
CA LYS A 229 -18.43 11.11 2.99
C LYS A 229 -19.57 10.12 3.09
N TYR A 230 -20.67 10.42 2.42
CA TYR A 230 -21.79 9.50 2.26
C TYR A 230 -21.34 8.22 1.56
N ALA A 231 -21.83 7.08 2.04
CA ALA A 231 -21.68 5.81 1.36
C ALA A 231 -22.48 5.88 0.06
N TYR A 232 -21.77 5.87 -1.06
CA TYR A 232 -22.38 5.83 -2.39
C TYR A 232 -23.31 4.62 -2.47
N ARG A 233 -24.53 4.85 -2.95
CA ARG A 233 -25.52 3.78 -3.12
C ARG A 233 -25.60 3.29 -4.55
N ASP A 234 -25.26 4.16 -5.48
CA ASP A 234 -25.34 3.91 -6.91
C ASP A 234 -24.00 4.21 -7.60
N GLY A 235 -23.89 3.77 -8.86
CA GLY A 235 -22.71 3.97 -9.70
C GLY A 235 -21.57 3.00 -9.39
N ARG A 236 -20.39 3.26 -9.98
CA ARG A 236 -19.21 2.36 -9.91
C ARG A 236 -18.79 2.00 -8.48
N TRP A 237 -19.00 2.91 -7.54
CA TRP A 237 -18.60 2.76 -6.14
C TRP A 237 -19.81 2.50 -5.22
N GLY A 238 -20.95 2.13 -5.79
CA GLY A 238 -22.19 1.88 -5.07
C GLY A 238 -22.05 0.70 -4.09
N VAL A 239 -22.58 0.89 -2.89
CA VAL A 239 -22.48 -0.05 -1.77
C VAL A 239 -23.89 -0.32 -1.25
N ASP A 240 -24.36 -1.54 -1.49
CA ASP A 240 -25.70 -1.98 -1.06
C ASP A 240 -25.91 -1.78 0.45
N LYS A 241 -27.11 -1.31 0.84
CA LYS A 241 -27.52 -1.07 2.23
C LYS A 241 -27.60 -2.35 3.05
N ALA A 242 -28.00 -3.48 2.48
CA ALA A 242 -28.00 -4.79 3.14
C ALA A 242 -26.61 -5.17 3.65
N LEU A 243 -25.59 -4.57 3.08
CA LEU A 243 -24.20 -4.97 3.22
C LEU A 243 -23.36 -3.89 3.90
N TYR A 244 -23.77 -2.63 3.79
CA TYR A 244 -23.27 -1.51 4.57
C TYR A 244 -24.43 -0.55 4.89
N PRO A 245 -25.16 -0.76 6.00
CA PRO A 245 -26.37 -0.01 6.33
C PRO A 245 -26.07 1.42 6.80
N ILE A 246 -24.81 1.72 7.12
CA ILE A 246 -24.38 3.02 7.64
C ILE A 246 -24.36 4.05 6.51
N ALA A 247 -24.88 5.25 6.77
CA ALA A 247 -25.04 6.29 5.76
C ALA A 247 -23.72 6.93 5.29
N THR A 248 -22.67 6.91 6.12
CA THR A 248 -21.37 7.53 5.85
C THR A 248 -20.24 6.55 6.07
N PHE A 249 -19.15 6.69 5.32
CA PHE A 249 -17.91 5.93 5.53
C PHE A 249 -17.16 6.42 6.78
N PRO A 250 -16.20 5.63 7.33
CA PRO A 250 -15.45 6.05 8.50
C PRO A 250 -14.41 7.07 8.07
N VAL A 251 -13.54 7.50 8.97
CA VAL A 251 -12.31 8.14 8.55
C VAL A 251 -11.45 7.11 7.81
N TYR A 252 -11.04 7.40 6.57
CA TYR A 252 -10.23 6.50 5.75
C TYR A 252 -9.25 7.26 4.86
N ALA A 253 -8.12 6.63 4.53
CA ALA A 253 -7.19 7.14 3.53
C ALA A 253 -7.69 6.83 2.11
N SER A 254 -7.66 7.81 1.22
CA SER A 254 -7.98 7.64 -0.20
C SER A 254 -6.96 6.74 -0.87
N GLY A 255 -7.42 6.06 -1.92
CA GLY A 255 -6.59 5.30 -2.84
C GLY A 255 -6.85 5.70 -4.29
N LYS A 256 -7.05 7.00 -4.57
CA LYS A 256 -7.33 7.54 -5.91
C LYS A 256 -6.18 8.43 -6.40
N LEU A 257 -6.00 8.48 -7.72
CA LEU A 257 -4.92 9.08 -8.50
C LEU A 257 -4.37 10.45 -8.05
N ASP A 258 -5.18 11.31 -7.44
CA ASP A 258 -4.77 12.71 -7.24
C ASP A 258 -3.98 12.94 -5.93
N ASP A 259 -3.96 11.97 -5.00
CA ASP A 259 -3.40 12.22 -3.68
C ASP A 259 -2.73 10.99 -3.03
N ILE A 260 -1.40 10.96 -3.17
CA ILE A 260 -0.36 10.62 -2.18
C ILE A 260 -0.78 9.61 -1.09
N TYR A 261 -0.36 8.36 -1.35
CA TYR A 261 0.05 7.28 -0.42
C TYR A 261 -0.89 6.95 0.74
N SER A 262 -1.41 5.73 0.81
CA SER A 262 -1.81 5.18 2.11
C SER A 262 -0.60 4.48 2.72
N LEU A 263 0.08 5.20 3.60
CA LEU A 263 1.17 4.69 4.42
C LEU A 263 0.59 4.15 5.70
N CYS A 264 0.76 2.85 5.92
CA CYS A 264 0.44 2.23 7.18
C CYS A 264 1.76 2.09 7.95
N GLY A 265 2.01 3.05 8.85
CA GLY A 265 3.01 2.92 9.89
C GLY A 265 2.42 2.08 11.01
N CYS A 266 2.50 0.77 10.84
CA CYS A 266 2.20 -0.15 11.91
C CYS A 266 3.44 -0.96 12.14
N ARG A 267 4.11 -0.71 13.27
CA ARG A 267 4.96 -1.74 13.85
C ARG A 267 4.01 -2.90 14.14
N VAL A 268 4.07 -3.95 13.32
CA VAL A 268 3.35 -5.19 13.57
C VAL A 268 4.05 -5.86 14.75
N SER A 269 3.89 -5.27 15.95
CA SER A 269 3.95 -6.06 17.17
C SER A 269 2.85 -7.11 17.03
N SER A 270 3.06 -8.27 17.63
CA SER A 270 2.22 -9.47 17.58
C SER A 270 0.72 -9.29 17.91
N SER A 271 0.22 -8.07 18.09
CA SER A 271 -1.19 -7.73 18.26
C SER A 271 -1.84 -7.32 16.93
N SER A 272 -2.93 -8.01 16.61
CA SER A 272 -3.75 -7.98 15.40
C SER A 272 -4.45 -6.63 15.08
N SER A 273 -3.91 -5.50 15.52
CA SER A 273 -4.68 -4.29 15.79
C SER A 273 -4.77 -3.28 14.64
N CYS A 274 -3.99 -3.46 13.55
CA CYS A 274 -3.93 -2.47 12.46
C CYS A 274 -4.88 -2.69 11.29
N PHE A 275 -5.60 -3.82 11.23
CA PHE A 275 -6.41 -4.14 10.06
C PHE A 275 -7.87 -4.39 10.42
N ALA A 276 -8.69 -3.33 10.37
CA ALA A 276 -10.14 -3.45 10.37
C ALA A 276 -10.64 -3.43 8.93
N THR A 277 -10.96 -4.59 8.34
CA THR A 277 -11.78 -4.67 7.13
C THR A 277 -12.82 -5.79 7.26
N HIS A 278 -14.08 -5.47 6.95
CA HIS A 278 -15.17 -6.43 6.83
C HIS A 278 -15.45 -6.72 5.35
N ARG A 279 -15.44 -8.01 5.01
CA ARG A 279 -15.68 -8.57 3.68
C ARG A 279 -17.16 -8.61 3.32
N LYS A 280 -17.44 -8.62 2.02
CA LYS A 280 -18.76 -8.64 1.39
C LYS A 280 -18.96 -9.85 0.47
N THR A 281 -20.25 -10.21 0.34
CA THR A 281 -21.04 -10.53 -0.88
C THR A 281 -21.42 -11.95 -1.34
N GLU A 282 -22.75 -12.05 -1.51
CA GLU A 282 -23.59 -12.65 -2.56
C GLU A 282 -23.82 -14.16 -2.68
N GLN A 283 -25.10 -14.49 -2.48
CA GLN A 283 -25.76 -15.76 -2.79
C GLN A 283 -25.84 -15.96 -4.31
N ARG A 284 -25.45 -17.16 -4.76
CA ARG A 284 -26.13 -17.80 -5.89
C ARG A 284 -27.17 -18.77 -5.35
N SER A 285 -28.38 -18.58 -5.84
CA SER A 285 -29.48 -19.54 -5.82
C SER A 285 -29.02 -20.92 -6.29
N LEU A 286 -29.55 -21.97 -5.66
CA LEU A 286 -29.99 -23.22 -6.29
C LEU A 286 -30.56 -24.15 -5.21
N SER A 287 -31.88 -24.06 -5.03
CA SER A 287 -32.88 -25.15 -4.98
C SER A 287 -34.13 -24.63 -4.29
#